data_AF-A0A534Z9V4-F1
#
_entry.id   AF-A0A534Z9V4-F1
#
_cell.length_a   1.000
_cell.length_b   1.000
_cell.length_c   1.000
_cell.angle_alpha   90.00
_cell.angle_beta   90.00
_cell.angle_gamma   90.00
#
_symmetry.space_group_name_H-M   'P 1'
#
loop_
_entity.id
_entity.type
_entity.pdbx_description
1 polymer ?
#
loop_
_entity_poly.entity_id
_entity_poly.type
_entity_poly.pdbx_seq_one_letter_code
_entity_poly.pdbx_strand_id
1 'polypeptide(L)'
;MPDAIPHEALARAVRTAFGAGARIVAAERLFGDASSRRYVRLRLADGGAPPTVVAMLLGADRFPLGSDELGERAASEELPFVSVARYLAARGFPVPIIHRDAAASDSLLLLEDVGDTTLWAAASARPADVRPLFAAAVDLLAAFQVAGARHPDPSCLAFRRRFDGRLARWELEHFIEHGIETRHGRGLAADERAGLFAALDPLARPFEQGAPVLVHRDFMAWNLHVQDGRLHLIDFQDALLGPDAYDLAALLTDRTTGTLVTPALEAELIRHFVRARGGRAPRRGRPRGALSSVRAPPRAQGDRPLLLPGARARKAGLSRLPPGRVRGRAPHAGRPARARVGAGAAGRPRPGARVIRRAMVLAAGRGTRLAPLTDSTPKPLVAVAGRPFLEHILEFLRASGIREVVLNLHHLGRRIEEHLGDGARFGLRVRYSWENPILDTGGGIKRAEPLLAGEPFVVLNGDSLLELRLVEVVERHRERGAIATMVVRPDPDAERYGLVELDADDRVRRITGQPPAAPGPLRPFMFPGLHVFEPAIFDWMDAGAAFSVTRVTYPRLLKAGAPVQGFVTSARWVNIDTPGALAAADAELRRQPFRF
;
A
#
# COMPACT_ATOMS: atom_id res chain seq x y z
N MET A 1 -22.91 -0.91 9.05
CA MET A 1 -22.64 -2.25 9.63
C MET A 1 -21.86 -3.09 8.61
N PRO A 2 -20.54 -3.30 8.79
CA PRO A 2 -19.71 -3.99 7.78
C PRO A 2 -19.56 -5.52 7.96
N ASP A 3 -20.09 -6.11 9.04
CA ASP A 3 -19.72 -7.46 9.50
C ASP A 3 -20.63 -8.64 9.08
N ALA A 4 -21.61 -8.44 8.19
CA ALA A 4 -22.52 -9.53 7.82
C ALA A 4 -21.86 -10.55 6.88
N ILE A 5 -21.96 -11.84 7.23
CA ILE A 5 -21.60 -12.96 6.34
C ILE A 5 -22.54 -12.91 5.12
N PRO A 6 -22.03 -12.94 3.87
CA PRO A 6 -22.86 -12.81 2.68
C PRO A 6 -23.55 -14.16 2.34
N HIS A 7 -24.54 -14.55 3.13
CA HIS A 7 -25.19 -15.87 3.07
C HIS A 7 -25.70 -16.25 1.68
N GLU A 8 -26.32 -15.32 0.94
CA GLU A 8 -26.81 -15.60 -0.41
C GLU A 8 -25.69 -15.87 -1.42
N ALA A 9 -24.61 -15.08 -1.36
CA ALA A 9 -23.46 -15.26 -2.26
C ALA A 9 -22.76 -16.60 -1.98
N LEU A 10 -22.58 -16.94 -0.70
CA LEU A 10 -22.03 -18.22 -0.27
C LEU A 10 -22.88 -19.40 -0.74
N ALA A 11 -24.21 -19.32 -0.55
CA ALA A 11 -25.11 -20.38 -0.97
C ALA A 11 -25.11 -20.58 -2.49
N ARG A 12 -25.01 -19.49 -3.27
CA ARG A 12 -24.87 -19.54 -4.74
C ARG A 12 -23.56 -20.21 -5.14
N ALA A 13 -22.45 -19.82 -4.51
CA ALA A 13 -21.13 -20.38 -4.76
C ALA A 13 -21.07 -21.89 -4.45
N VAL A 14 -21.61 -22.31 -3.30
CA VAL A 14 -21.70 -23.72 -2.89
C VAL A 14 -22.50 -24.54 -3.89
N ARG A 15 -23.68 -24.07 -4.32
CA ARG A 15 -24.48 -24.77 -5.33
C ARG A 15 -23.81 -24.84 -6.69
N THR A 16 -23.01 -23.83 -7.03
CA THR A 16 -22.24 -23.82 -8.29
C THR A 16 -21.11 -24.85 -8.25
N ALA A 17 -20.42 -24.97 -7.11
CA ALA A 17 -19.29 -25.88 -6.95
C ALA A 17 -19.70 -27.35 -6.76
N PHE A 18 -20.78 -27.60 -6.01
CA PHE A 18 -21.15 -28.95 -5.55
C PHE A 18 -22.55 -29.41 -5.99
N GLY A 19 -23.22 -28.63 -6.84
CA GLY A 19 -24.54 -28.95 -7.39
C GLY A 19 -25.71 -28.33 -6.61
N ALA A 20 -26.89 -28.31 -7.25
CA ALA A 20 -28.07 -27.59 -6.77
C ALA A 20 -28.58 -28.07 -5.40
N GLY A 21 -28.30 -29.33 -5.04
CA GLY A 21 -28.67 -29.91 -3.76
C GLY A 21 -27.90 -29.33 -2.57
N ALA A 22 -26.62 -28.98 -2.76
CA ALA A 22 -25.71 -28.64 -1.66
C ALA A 22 -26.21 -27.45 -0.84
N ARG A 23 -26.34 -27.65 0.48
CA ARG A 23 -26.82 -26.62 1.43
C ARG A 23 -25.79 -26.33 2.49
N ILE A 24 -25.69 -25.07 2.88
CA ILE A 24 -24.91 -24.63 4.03
C ILE A 24 -25.76 -24.87 5.28
N VAL A 25 -25.31 -25.74 6.19
CA VAL A 25 -25.98 -26.02 7.47
C VAL A 25 -25.40 -25.22 8.63
N ALA A 26 -24.15 -24.78 8.52
CA ALA A 26 -23.53 -23.86 9.47
C ALA A 26 -22.45 -23.03 8.76
N ALA A 27 -22.25 -21.81 9.23
CA ALA A 27 -21.16 -20.94 8.79
C ALA A 27 -20.47 -20.38 10.05
N GLU A 28 -19.16 -20.58 10.13
CA GLU A 28 -18.32 -20.20 11.27
C GLU A 28 -17.20 -19.30 10.77
N ARG A 29 -17.05 -18.11 11.37
CA ARG A 29 -15.95 -17.21 11.02
C ARG A 29 -14.65 -17.79 11.54
N LEU A 30 -13.66 -17.94 10.66
CA LEU A 30 -12.30 -18.25 11.07
C LEU A 30 -11.58 -16.93 11.35
N PHE A 31 -10.87 -16.87 12.47
CA PHE A 31 -10.05 -15.73 12.82
C PHE A 31 -8.74 -15.82 12.01
N GLY A 32 -8.42 -14.74 11.31
CA GLY A 32 -7.12 -14.53 10.68
C GLY A 32 -6.39 -13.40 11.39
N ASP A 33 -5.07 -13.45 11.35
CA ASP A 33 -4.16 -12.40 11.74
C ASP A 33 -4.01 -11.37 10.60
N ALA A 34 -4.35 -10.12 10.88
CA ALA A 34 -3.94 -8.95 10.12
C ALA A 34 -4.21 -8.90 8.59
N SER A 35 -5.20 -9.61 8.05
CA SER A 35 -5.59 -9.53 6.63
C SER A 35 -6.93 -8.80 6.41
N SER A 36 -7.07 -8.09 5.27
CA SER A 36 -8.36 -7.56 4.80
C SER A 36 -9.31 -8.65 4.29
N ARG A 37 -8.81 -9.88 4.12
CA ARG A 37 -9.57 -11.07 3.75
C ARG A 37 -10.28 -11.64 4.95
N ARG A 38 -11.46 -12.20 4.71
CA ARG A 38 -12.25 -12.86 5.76
C ARG A 38 -12.47 -14.32 5.39
N TYR A 39 -12.27 -15.20 6.35
CA TYR A 39 -12.42 -16.63 6.14
C TYR A 39 -13.64 -17.14 6.89
N VAL A 40 -14.45 -17.95 6.20
CA VAL A 40 -15.65 -18.54 6.79
C VAL A 40 -15.66 -20.04 6.48
N ARG A 41 -15.61 -20.88 7.52
CA ARG A 41 -15.82 -22.31 7.40
C ARG A 41 -17.31 -22.58 7.21
N LEU A 42 -17.66 -23.30 6.15
CA LEU A 42 -19.02 -23.73 5.86
C LEU A 42 -19.13 -25.22 6.12
N ARG A 43 -20.13 -25.64 6.90
CA ARG A 43 -20.56 -27.04 6.98
C ARG A 43 -21.63 -27.27 5.93
N LEU A 44 -21.46 -28.32 5.13
CA LEU A 44 -22.36 -28.64 4.01
C LEU A 44 -23.18 -29.90 4.30
N ALA A 45 -24.39 -29.95 3.74
CA ALA A 45 -25.21 -31.16 3.70
C ALA A 45 -25.58 -31.51 2.24
N ASP A 46 -25.14 -32.69 1.80
CA ASP A 46 -25.66 -33.55 0.71
C ASP A 46 -24.56 -34.57 0.28
N GLY A 47 -24.96 -35.72 -0.29
CA GLY A 47 -24.12 -36.93 -0.49
C GLY A 47 -22.94 -36.84 -1.48
N GLY A 48 -22.64 -35.67 -2.05
CA GLY A 48 -21.52 -35.47 -2.98
C GLY A 48 -20.63 -34.25 -2.67
N ALA A 49 -20.99 -33.43 -1.67
CA ALA A 49 -20.18 -32.30 -1.24
C ALA A 49 -19.22 -32.73 -0.10
N PRO A 50 -18.04 -32.11 0.02
CA PRO A 50 -17.21 -32.30 1.21
C PRO A 50 -17.97 -31.81 2.46
N PRO A 51 -17.74 -32.44 3.64
CA PRO A 51 -18.47 -32.09 4.85
C PRO A 51 -18.22 -30.64 5.29
N THR A 52 -17.04 -30.10 4.97
CA THR A 52 -16.67 -28.71 5.20
C THR A 52 -15.89 -28.12 4.05
N VAL A 53 -16.00 -26.79 3.87
CA VAL A 53 -15.18 -25.97 2.97
C VAL A 53 -14.86 -24.64 3.63
N VAL A 54 -13.80 -23.97 3.19
CA VAL A 54 -13.47 -22.61 3.62
C VAL A 54 -13.79 -21.64 2.49
N ALA A 55 -14.65 -20.66 2.78
CA ALA A 55 -14.87 -19.53 1.91
C ALA A 55 -13.89 -18.40 2.25
N MET A 56 -13.03 -18.05 1.30
CA MET A 56 -12.20 -16.85 1.38
C MET A 56 -12.98 -15.70 0.74
N LEU A 57 -13.46 -14.77 1.56
CA LEU A 57 -14.10 -13.53 1.11
C LEU A 57 -13.01 -12.49 0.84
N LEU A 58 -12.89 -12.07 -0.42
CA LEU A 58 -11.96 -11.04 -0.83
C LEU A 58 -12.46 -9.67 -0.33
N GLY A 59 -11.56 -8.89 0.28
CA GLY A 59 -11.82 -7.50 0.63
C GLY A 59 -11.87 -6.58 -0.61
N ALA A 60 -11.92 -5.26 -0.39
CA ALA A 60 -11.80 -4.28 -1.49
C ALA A 60 -10.47 -4.41 -2.24
N ASP A 61 -9.43 -4.87 -1.55
CA ASP A 61 -8.11 -5.19 -2.11
C ASP A 61 -8.05 -6.65 -2.57
N ARG A 62 -8.25 -6.88 -3.88
CA ARG A 62 -8.12 -8.21 -4.49
C ARG A 62 -6.68 -8.76 -4.51
N PHE A 63 -5.69 -7.91 -4.20
CA PHE A 63 -4.26 -8.21 -4.21
C PHE A 63 -3.66 -7.76 -2.87
N PRO A 64 -3.22 -8.67 -1.97
CA PRO A 64 -2.44 -8.28 -0.81
C PRO A 64 -1.03 -7.95 -1.28
N LEU A 65 -0.41 -6.95 -0.66
CA LEU A 65 0.82 -6.29 -1.09
C LEU A 65 0.71 -5.68 -2.50
N GLY A 66 0.93 -4.37 -2.58
CA GLY A 66 0.86 -3.68 -3.86
C GLY A 66 1.80 -4.33 -4.88
N SER A 67 1.35 -4.37 -6.13
CA SER A 67 2.19 -4.67 -7.29
C SER A 67 3.50 -3.87 -7.34
N ASP A 68 3.58 -2.80 -6.56
CA ASP A 68 4.56 -1.74 -6.63
C ASP A 68 5.76 -2.00 -5.70
N GLU A 69 5.52 -2.68 -4.57
CA GLU A 69 6.56 -3.15 -3.64
C GLU A 69 7.29 -4.38 -4.19
N LEU A 70 6.57 -5.25 -4.90
CA LEU A 70 7.07 -6.53 -5.42
C LEU A 70 7.65 -6.43 -6.84
N GLY A 71 7.74 -5.19 -7.37
CA GLY A 71 8.38 -4.88 -8.65
C GLY A 71 7.58 -5.28 -9.89
N GLU A 72 6.32 -5.68 -9.76
CA GLU A 72 5.52 -6.12 -10.89
C GLU A 72 4.05 -5.69 -10.88
N ARG A 73 3.74 -4.81 -11.83
CA ARG A 73 2.39 -4.49 -12.33
C ARG A 73 1.72 -5.76 -12.85
N ALA A 74 0.76 -6.28 -12.12
CA ALA A 74 -0.11 -7.30 -12.68
C ALA A 74 -1.17 -6.65 -13.58
N ALA A 75 -0.85 -6.55 -14.87
CA ALA A 75 -1.81 -6.61 -15.98
C ALA A 75 -2.50 -7.99 -16.09
N SER A 76 -2.63 -8.71 -14.97
CA SER A 76 -3.23 -10.03 -14.86
C SER A 76 -4.57 -9.89 -14.16
N GLU A 77 -5.64 -10.32 -14.82
CA GLU A 77 -6.97 -10.45 -14.20
C GLU A 77 -6.99 -11.59 -13.15
N GLU A 78 -6.01 -12.51 -13.18
CA GLU A 78 -5.91 -13.66 -12.26
C GLU A 78 -5.39 -13.25 -10.87
N LEU A 79 -6.07 -13.70 -9.82
CA LEU A 79 -5.74 -13.43 -8.42
C LEU A 79 -4.41 -14.11 -8.02
N PRO A 80 -3.56 -13.47 -7.17
CA PRO A 80 -2.29 -14.04 -6.70
C PRO A 80 -2.44 -15.43 -6.10
N PHE A 81 -3.46 -15.61 -5.26
CA PHE A 81 -3.75 -16.89 -4.62
C PHE A 81 -3.99 -18.00 -5.65
N VAL A 82 -4.79 -17.73 -6.68
CA VAL A 82 -5.13 -18.70 -7.74
C VAL A 82 -3.90 -19.02 -8.58
N SER A 83 -3.15 -17.99 -9.00
CA SER A 83 -1.94 -18.14 -9.82
C SER A 83 -0.92 -19.06 -9.14
N VAL A 84 -0.61 -18.79 -7.87
CA VAL A 84 0.38 -19.56 -7.11
C VAL A 84 -0.16 -20.95 -6.72
N ALA A 85 -1.43 -21.06 -6.29
CA ALA A 85 -2.05 -22.35 -5.96
C ALA A 85 -2.02 -23.30 -7.16
N ARG A 86 -2.41 -22.83 -8.35
CA ARG A 86 -2.41 -23.61 -9.59
C ARG A 86 -1.01 -24.13 -9.92
N TYR A 87 0.00 -23.27 -9.79
CA TYR A 87 1.39 -23.62 -10.04
C TYR A 87 1.90 -24.71 -9.09
N LEU A 88 1.61 -24.56 -7.79
CA LEU A 88 2.04 -25.49 -6.73
C LEU A 88 1.30 -26.83 -6.81
N ALA A 89 -0.02 -26.80 -6.99
CA ALA A 89 -0.86 -28.01 -7.11
C ALA A 89 -0.45 -28.87 -8.32
N ALA A 90 -0.14 -28.25 -9.47
CA ALA A 90 0.35 -28.96 -10.66
C ALA A 90 1.66 -29.73 -10.42
N ARG A 91 2.43 -29.36 -9.39
CA ARG A 91 3.69 -30.01 -8.98
C ARG A 91 3.51 -30.92 -7.75
N GLY A 92 2.27 -31.10 -7.29
CA GLY A 92 1.93 -31.99 -6.19
C GLY A 92 2.25 -31.44 -4.80
N PHE A 93 2.44 -30.13 -4.66
CA PHE A 93 2.54 -29.50 -3.35
C PHE A 93 1.18 -29.52 -2.63
N PRO A 94 1.17 -29.68 -1.30
CA PRO A 94 -0.06 -29.82 -0.52
C PRO A 94 -0.67 -28.44 -0.21
N VAL A 95 -1.19 -27.76 -1.22
CA VAL A 95 -1.98 -26.54 -1.07
C VAL A 95 -3.48 -26.87 -1.08
N PRO A 96 -4.37 -26.07 -0.46
CA PRO A 96 -5.81 -26.30 -0.48
C PRO A 96 -6.35 -26.36 -1.91
N ILE A 97 -7.21 -27.34 -2.18
CA ILE A 97 -7.92 -27.42 -3.45
C ILE A 97 -8.84 -26.20 -3.60
N ILE A 98 -8.78 -25.54 -4.76
CA ILE A 98 -9.74 -24.49 -5.14
C ILE A 98 -10.95 -25.18 -5.77
N HIS A 99 -12.03 -25.34 -5.00
CA HIS A 99 -13.30 -25.88 -5.49
C HIS A 99 -14.01 -24.91 -6.43
N ARG A 100 -13.81 -23.60 -6.21
CA ARG A 100 -14.37 -22.53 -7.04
C ARG A 100 -13.50 -21.28 -6.97
N ASP A 101 -13.15 -20.76 -8.13
CA ASP A 101 -12.49 -19.45 -8.27
C ASP A 101 -13.51 -18.29 -8.27
N ALA A 102 -13.04 -17.10 -7.91
CA ALA A 102 -13.79 -15.86 -7.95
C ALA A 102 -14.08 -15.46 -9.41
N ALA A 103 -15.35 -15.49 -9.81
CA ALA A 103 -15.78 -14.81 -11.04
C ALA A 103 -15.69 -13.28 -10.86
N ALA A 104 -15.65 -12.51 -11.96
CA ALA A 104 -15.58 -11.05 -11.91
C ALA A 104 -16.62 -10.40 -10.96
N SER A 105 -17.81 -11.00 -10.85
CA SER A 105 -18.93 -10.53 -10.02
C SER A 105 -18.90 -10.97 -8.54
N ASP A 106 -18.17 -12.02 -8.20
CA ASP A 106 -18.28 -12.67 -6.90
C ASP A 106 -16.92 -12.58 -6.18
N SER A 107 -16.78 -11.65 -5.24
CA SER A 107 -15.56 -11.44 -4.46
C SER A 107 -15.29 -12.57 -3.43
N LEU A 108 -15.35 -13.85 -3.83
CA LEU A 108 -15.05 -14.98 -2.95
C LEU A 108 -14.51 -16.22 -3.70
N LEU A 109 -13.67 -16.99 -3.01
CA LEU A 109 -13.21 -18.33 -3.42
C LEU A 109 -13.78 -19.39 -2.46
N LEU A 110 -13.99 -20.60 -2.97
CA LEU A 110 -14.25 -21.78 -2.14
C LEU A 110 -13.03 -22.71 -2.18
N LEU A 111 -12.50 -22.98 -0.99
CA LEU A 111 -11.27 -23.72 -0.75
C LEU A 111 -11.56 -24.98 0.06
N GLU A 112 -10.70 -25.98 -0.11
CA GLU A 112 -10.62 -27.12 0.79
C GLU A 112 -10.39 -26.65 2.23
N ASP A 113 -11.09 -27.28 3.17
CA ASP A 113 -10.88 -27.06 4.60
C ASP A 113 -9.76 -27.97 5.10
N VAL A 114 -8.58 -27.38 5.29
CA VAL A 114 -7.38 -28.10 5.75
C VAL A 114 -7.31 -28.30 7.27
N GLY A 115 -8.39 -28.00 7.99
CA GLY A 115 -8.49 -28.11 9.45
C GLY A 115 -7.81 -26.97 10.21
N ASP A 116 -7.83 -27.05 11.55
CA ASP A 116 -7.35 -25.98 12.45
C ASP A 116 -6.00 -26.26 13.12
N THR A 117 -5.46 -27.47 12.94
CA THR A 117 -4.27 -27.90 13.66
C THR A 117 -3.04 -27.42 12.91
N THR A 118 -2.45 -26.31 13.34
CA THR A 118 -1.16 -25.85 12.82
C THR A 118 -0.02 -26.81 13.21
N LEU A 119 1.11 -26.75 12.51
CA LEU A 119 2.34 -27.47 12.84
C LEU A 119 2.77 -27.14 14.28
N TRP A 120 2.68 -25.86 14.65
CA TRP A 120 2.98 -25.41 16.00
C TRP A 120 2.02 -26.05 17.03
N ALA A 121 0.71 -26.08 16.77
CA ALA A 121 -0.25 -26.69 17.68
C ALA A 121 -0.04 -28.21 17.82
N ALA A 122 0.23 -28.91 16.71
CA ALA A 122 0.54 -30.33 16.71
C ALA A 122 1.82 -30.65 17.51
N ALA A 123 2.89 -29.88 17.29
CA ALA A 123 4.17 -30.04 17.97
C ALA A 123 4.07 -29.70 19.46
N SER A 124 3.34 -28.64 19.81
CA SER A 124 3.09 -28.24 21.20
C SER A 124 2.28 -29.27 21.98
N ALA A 125 1.32 -29.95 21.33
CA ALA A 125 0.47 -30.94 21.99
C ALA A 125 1.27 -32.18 22.45
N ARG A 126 2.34 -32.54 21.74
CA ARG A 126 3.16 -33.72 22.04
C ARG A 126 4.64 -33.45 21.76
N PRO A 127 5.48 -33.22 22.80
CA PRO A 127 6.90 -32.92 22.63
C PRO A 127 7.69 -33.93 21.79
N ALA A 128 7.30 -35.22 21.83
CA ALA A 128 7.92 -36.28 21.02
C ALA A 128 7.74 -36.07 19.51
N ASP A 129 6.73 -35.30 19.09
CA ASP A 129 6.45 -35.03 17.68
C ASP A 129 7.22 -33.82 17.15
N VAL A 130 7.80 -32.97 18.01
CA VAL A 130 8.47 -31.72 17.57
C VAL A 130 9.54 -32.00 16.52
N ARG A 131 10.48 -32.90 16.80
CA ARG A 131 11.56 -33.26 15.88
C ARG A 131 11.03 -33.82 14.54
N PRO A 132 10.18 -34.86 14.48
CA PRO A 132 9.70 -35.38 13.19
C PRO A 132 8.81 -34.40 12.43
N LEU A 133 8.01 -33.58 13.11
CA LEU A 133 7.16 -32.56 12.49
C LEU A 133 7.98 -31.44 11.82
N PHE A 134 8.96 -30.89 12.54
CA PHE A 134 9.84 -29.85 11.97
C PHE A 134 10.77 -30.42 10.90
N ALA A 135 11.24 -31.66 11.03
CA ALA A 135 11.99 -32.33 9.96
C ALA A 135 11.15 -32.47 8.68
N ALA A 136 9.87 -32.85 8.80
CA ALA A 136 8.96 -32.91 7.66
C ALA A 136 8.68 -31.53 7.04
N ALA A 137 8.60 -30.47 7.85
CA ALA A 137 8.49 -29.10 7.36
C ALA A 137 9.75 -28.67 6.58
N VAL A 138 10.94 -29.03 7.07
CA VAL A 138 12.21 -28.79 6.36
C VAL A 138 12.28 -29.57 5.05
N ASP A 139 11.83 -30.83 5.02
CA ASP A 139 11.74 -31.63 3.78
C ASP A 139 10.80 -30.97 2.76
N LEU A 140 9.64 -30.48 3.23
CA LEU A 140 8.68 -29.77 2.40
C LEU A 140 9.29 -28.48 1.85
N LEU A 141 10.01 -27.71 2.66
CA LEU A 141 10.69 -26.49 2.24
C LEU A 141 11.79 -26.76 1.21
N ALA A 142 12.65 -27.75 1.45
CA ALA A 142 13.68 -28.13 0.49
C ALA A 142 13.07 -28.58 -0.84
N ALA A 143 11.97 -29.34 -0.80
CA ALA A 143 11.21 -29.69 -2.00
C ALA A 143 10.60 -28.44 -2.68
N PHE A 144 10.05 -27.49 -1.92
CA PHE A 144 9.49 -26.24 -2.42
C PHE A 144 10.53 -25.43 -3.21
N GLN A 145 11.73 -25.28 -2.67
CA GLN A 145 12.80 -24.53 -3.32
C GLN A 145 13.42 -25.30 -4.50
N VAL A 146 13.63 -26.62 -4.39
CA VAL A 146 14.30 -27.41 -5.44
C VAL A 146 13.31 -27.85 -6.51
N ALA A 147 12.24 -28.55 -6.15
CA ALA A 147 11.27 -29.09 -7.09
C ALA A 147 10.24 -28.04 -7.52
N GLY A 148 9.85 -27.12 -6.63
CA GLY A 148 8.95 -26.02 -6.97
C GLY A 148 9.57 -25.03 -7.96
N ALA A 149 10.90 -24.86 -7.96
CA ALA A 149 11.61 -24.04 -8.96
C ALA A 149 12.11 -24.82 -10.19
N ARG A 150 11.93 -26.15 -10.25
CA ARG A 150 12.24 -26.92 -11.46
C ARG A 150 11.27 -26.53 -12.57
N HIS A 151 11.83 -26.02 -13.67
CA HIS A 151 11.09 -25.45 -14.80
C HIS A 151 10.23 -24.25 -14.35
N PRO A 152 10.85 -23.09 -14.10
CA PRO A 152 10.13 -21.88 -13.71
C PRO A 152 9.10 -21.54 -14.78
N ASP A 153 7.91 -21.12 -14.34
CA ASP A 153 6.82 -20.72 -15.22
C ASP A 153 6.65 -19.21 -15.12
N PRO A 154 7.06 -18.43 -16.14
CA PRO A 154 6.86 -16.98 -16.16
C PRO A 154 5.39 -16.56 -16.16
N SER A 155 4.43 -17.47 -16.31
CA SER A 155 3.00 -17.16 -16.12
C SER A 155 2.59 -17.11 -14.65
N CYS A 156 3.34 -17.78 -13.76
CA CYS A 156 3.10 -17.78 -12.33
C CYS A 156 3.68 -16.51 -11.68
N LEU A 157 2.84 -15.82 -10.91
CA LEU A 157 3.18 -14.57 -10.26
C LEU A 157 4.38 -14.65 -9.30
N ALA A 158 4.69 -15.83 -8.76
CA ALA A 158 5.83 -16.00 -7.87
C ALA A 158 7.19 -15.87 -8.57
N PHE A 159 7.29 -16.21 -9.87
CA PHE A 159 8.55 -16.09 -10.64
C PHE A 159 8.80 -14.70 -11.21
N ARG A 160 7.81 -13.83 -11.02
CA ARG A 160 7.75 -12.48 -11.51
C ARG A 160 8.12 -11.44 -10.45
N ARG A 161 8.08 -11.84 -9.18
CA ARG A 161 8.33 -11.00 -8.01
C ARG A 161 9.67 -11.36 -7.39
N ARG A 162 10.35 -10.39 -6.78
CA ARG A 162 11.65 -10.58 -6.15
C ARG A 162 11.73 -9.96 -4.76
N PHE A 163 12.25 -10.72 -3.82
CA PHE A 163 12.60 -10.30 -2.49
C PHE A 163 14.06 -9.88 -2.52
N ASP A 164 14.30 -8.70 -3.06
CA ASP A 164 15.63 -8.14 -3.19
C ASP A 164 15.99 -7.25 -1.99
N GLY A 165 17.21 -6.71 -1.98
CA GLY A 165 17.67 -5.81 -0.93
C GLY A 165 16.83 -4.53 -0.80
N ARG A 166 16.06 -4.12 -1.82
CA ARG A 166 15.15 -2.98 -1.72
C ARG A 166 13.93 -3.36 -0.87
N LEU A 167 13.29 -4.48 -1.17
CA LEU A 167 12.14 -4.95 -0.38
C LEU A 167 12.56 -5.30 1.06
N ALA A 168 13.74 -5.89 1.25
CA ALA A 168 14.27 -6.19 2.59
C ALA A 168 14.46 -4.92 3.44
N ARG A 169 15.07 -3.86 2.88
CA ARG A 169 15.21 -2.57 3.57
C ARG A 169 13.86 -1.94 3.89
N TRP A 170 12.91 -2.03 2.97
CA TRP A 170 11.56 -1.52 3.18
C TRP A 170 10.86 -2.22 4.35
N GLU A 171 11.01 -3.54 4.49
CA GLU A 171 10.50 -4.28 5.66
C GLU A 171 11.20 -3.87 6.96
N LEU A 172 12.52 -3.64 6.92
CA LEU A 172 13.27 -3.14 8.07
C LEU A 172 12.81 -1.73 8.50
N GLU A 173 12.55 -0.84 7.54
CA GLU A 173 11.96 0.48 7.82
C GLU A 173 10.54 0.35 8.40
N HIS A 174 9.72 -0.56 7.87
CA HIS A 174 8.39 -0.85 8.40
C HIS A 174 8.45 -1.39 9.84
N PHE A 175 9.44 -2.21 10.16
CA PHE A 175 9.67 -2.67 11.52
C PHE A 175 10.01 -1.51 12.46
N ILE A 176 10.81 -0.54 12.01
CA ILE A 176 11.09 0.67 12.80
C ILE A 176 9.78 1.46 13.03
N GLU A 177 9.02 1.74 11.96
CA GLU A 177 7.80 2.54 12.04
C GLU A 177 6.71 1.86 12.90
N HIS A 178 6.44 0.58 12.67
CA HIS A 178 5.33 -0.11 13.29
C HIS A 178 5.73 -0.93 14.53
N GLY A 179 6.83 -1.65 14.44
CA GLY A 179 7.34 -2.51 15.52
C GLY A 179 7.92 -1.73 16.69
N ILE A 180 8.48 -0.55 16.44
CA ILE A 180 9.09 0.30 17.47
C ILE A 180 8.23 1.56 17.68
N GLU A 181 8.15 2.47 16.72
CA GLU A 181 7.58 3.80 16.95
C GLU A 181 6.08 3.74 17.29
N THR A 182 5.30 3.04 16.46
CA THR A 182 3.85 2.89 16.66
C THR A 182 3.54 2.10 17.93
N ARG A 183 4.24 0.97 18.16
CA ARG A 183 4.04 0.12 19.33
C ARG A 183 4.28 0.85 20.65
N HIS A 184 5.27 1.75 20.68
CA HIS A 184 5.61 2.54 21.86
C HIS A 184 4.92 3.91 21.90
N GLY A 185 4.13 4.26 20.88
CA GLY A 185 3.41 5.53 20.79
C GLY A 185 4.33 6.76 20.70
N ARG A 186 5.60 6.56 20.32
CA ARG A 186 6.64 7.60 20.30
C ARG A 186 7.57 7.38 19.11
N GLY A 187 7.77 8.42 18.30
CA GLY A 187 8.78 8.42 17.23
C GLY A 187 10.21 8.47 17.78
N LEU A 188 11.14 7.82 17.08
CA LEU A 188 12.57 7.92 17.37
C LEU A 188 13.10 9.29 16.95
N ALA A 189 14.12 9.79 17.65
CA ALA A 189 14.86 10.95 17.16
C ALA A 189 15.54 10.60 15.81
N ALA A 190 15.81 11.60 14.98
CA ALA A 190 16.28 11.37 13.61
C ALA A 190 17.64 10.64 13.56
N ASP A 191 18.52 10.95 14.51
CA ASP A 191 19.81 10.31 14.72
C ASP A 191 19.68 8.87 15.25
N GLU A 192 18.78 8.63 16.21
CA GLU A 192 18.46 7.28 16.69
C GLU A 192 17.91 6.41 15.56
N ARG A 193 16.97 6.95 14.77
CA ARG A 193 16.37 6.27 13.62
C ARG A 193 17.42 5.95 12.56
N ALA A 194 18.30 6.90 12.24
CA ALA A 194 19.39 6.69 11.28
C ALA A 194 20.40 5.66 11.78
N GLY A 195 20.79 5.72 13.06
CA GLY A 195 21.70 4.75 13.69
C GLY A 195 21.12 3.34 13.71
N LEU A 196 19.83 3.21 14.05
CA LEU A 196 19.13 1.93 14.02
C LEU A 196 19.04 1.37 12.60
N PHE A 197 18.64 2.19 11.62
CA PHE A 197 18.58 1.74 10.23
C PHE A 197 19.97 1.32 9.71
N ALA A 198 21.03 2.08 10.03
CA ALA A 198 22.40 1.71 9.67
C ALA A 198 22.86 0.39 10.32
N ALA A 199 22.38 0.08 11.53
CA ALA A 199 22.66 -1.20 12.19
C ALA A 199 21.89 -2.37 11.56
N LEU A 200 20.70 -2.12 11.01
CA LEU A 200 19.84 -3.12 10.38
C LEU A 200 20.17 -3.35 8.89
N ASP A 201 20.64 -2.33 8.16
CA ASP A 201 20.94 -2.39 6.73
C ASP A 201 21.83 -3.59 6.31
N PRO A 202 22.85 -4.01 7.09
CA PRO A 202 23.63 -5.21 6.76
C PRO A 202 22.80 -6.50 6.63
N LEU A 203 21.62 -6.57 7.25
CA LEU A 203 20.70 -7.71 7.13
C LEU A 203 20.09 -7.84 5.73
N ALA A 204 20.13 -6.78 4.91
CA ALA A 204 19.66 -6.82 3.52
C ALA A 204 20.67 -7.47 2.56
N ARG A 205 21.95 -7.61 2.93
CA ARG A 205 23.01 -8.14 2.05
C ARG A 205 22.72 -9.53 1.46
N PRO A 206 22.19 -10.52 2.21
CA PRO A 206 21.85 -11.83 1.64
C PRO A 206 20.83 -11.74 0.49
N PHE A 207 19.95 -10.74 0.53
CA PHE A 207 18.91 -10.50 -0.50
C PHE A 207 19.48 -9.85 -1.77
N GLU A 208 20.70 -9.28 -1.72
CA GLU A 208 21.37 -8.67 -2.87
C GLU A 208 22.32 -9.63 -3.58
N GLN A 209 22.92 -10.54 -2.82
CA GLN A 209 24.06 -11.35 -3.29
C GLN A 209 23.68 -12.80 -3.62
N GLY A 210 22.56 -13.31 -3.07
CA GLY A 210 22.13 -14.69 -3.25
C GLY A 210 21.52 -14.96 -4.62
N ALA A 211 21.81 -16.14 -5.19
CA ALA A 211 21.01 -16.67 -6.29
C ALA A 211 19.60 -16.96 -5.77
N PRO A 212 18.56 -16.34 -6.33
CA PRO A 212 17.23 -16.44 -5.75
C PRO A 212 16.61 -17.80 -6.02
N VAL A 213 15.86 -18.30 -5.04
CA VAL A 213 15.01 -19.49 -5.15
C VAL A 213 13.56 -19.09 -4.94
N LEU A 214 12.63 -19.98 -5.29
CA LEU A 214 11.23 -19.80 -4.93
C LEU A 214 11.08 -19.88 -3.41
N VAL A 215 10.66 -18.79 -2.78
CA VAL A 215 10.37 -18.70 -1.34
C VAL A 215 8.88 -18.52 -1.10
N HIS A 216 8.37 -19.07 -0.02
CA HIS A 216 6.99 -18.89 0.44
C HIS A 216 6.78 -17.51 1.06
N ARG A 217 7.86 -16.95 1.66
CA ARG A 217 7.89 -15.71 2.45
C ARG A 217 7.36 -15.94 3.88
N ASP A 218 6.13 -16.40 4.02
CA ASP A 218 5.53 -16.62 5.35
C ASP A 218 5.61 -18.09 5.80
N PHE A 219 6.78 -18.74 5.60
CA PHE A 219 6.98 -20.17 5.91
C PHE A 219 7.18 -20.43 7.42
N MET A 220 6.19 -20.08 8.22
CA MET A 220 6.20 -20.28 9.68
C MET A 220 5.30 -21.44 10.11
N ALA A 221 5.54 -21.98 11.30
CA ALA A 221 4.78 -23.13 11.83
C ALA A 221 3.27 -22.86 12.02
N TRP A 222 2.83 -21.61 11.94
CA TRP A 222 1.42 -21.21 11.95
C TRP A 222 0.75 -21.38 10.59
N ASN A 223 1.50 -21.23 9.49
CA ASN A 223 1.00 -21.33 8.11
C ASN A 223 1.18 -22.74 7.51
N LEU A 224 1.58 -23.69 8.34
CA LEU A 224 1.66 -25.11 8.01
C LEU A 224 0.58 -25.83 8.82
N HIS A 225 -0.40 -26.44 8.16
CA HIS A 225 -1.47 -27.19 8.82
C HIS A 225 -1.19 -28.69 8.76
N VAL A 226 -1.56 -29.42 9.82
CA VAL A 226 -1.44 -30.86 9.94
C VAL A 226 -2.82 -31.48 9.84
N GLN A 227 -3.09 -32.20 8.76
CA GLN A 227 -4.34 -32.93 8.54
C GLN A 227 -4.04 -34.34 8.04
N ASP A 228 -4.66 -35.35 8.64
CA ASP A 228 -4.48 -36.77 8.28
C ASP A 228 -3.01 -37.21 8.22
N GLY A 229 -2.21 -36.68 9.15
CA GLY A 229 -0.78 -36.92 9.20
C GLY A 229 -0.05 -36.29 8.01
N ARG A 230 -0.55 -35.21 7.42
CA ARG A 230 0.10 -34.51 6.31
C ARG A 230 0.19 -33.02 6.53
N LEU A 231 1.28 -32.43 6.05
CA LEU A 231 1.45 -30.98 6.04
C LEU A 231 0.73 -30.37 4.85
N HIS A 232 0.00 -29.29 5.10
CA HIS A 232 -0.66 -28.44 4.12
C HIS A 232 -0.12 -27.01 4.23
N LEU A 233 0.19 -26.40 3.09
CA LEU A 233 0.70 -25.03 2.97
C LEU A 233 -0.49 -24.08 2.81
N ILE A 234 -0.62 -23.10 3.69
CA ILE A 234 -1.54 -21.98 3.52
C ILE A 234 -0.76 -20.67 3.44
N ASP A 235 -1.43 -19.58 3.05
CA ASP A 235 -0.83 -18.24 2.98
C ASP A 235 0.35 -18.09 1.98
N PHE A 236 0.39 -18.94 0.96
CA PHE A 236 1.44 -18.98 -0.05
C PHE A 236 1.29 -17.95 -1.19
N GLN A 237 0.22 -17.15 -1.20
CA GLN A 237 -0.07 -16.24 -2.33
C GLN A 237 0.97 -15.15 -2.55
N ASP A 238 1.77 -14.87 -1.52
CA ASP A 238 2.84 -13.87 -1.54
C ASP A 238 4.21 -14.50 -1.83
N ALA A 239 4.24 -15.79 -2.20
CA ALA A 239 5.45 -16.46 -2.66
C ALA A 239 6.12 -15.70 -3.80
N LEU A 240 7.45 -15.66 -3.76
CA LEU A 240 8.26 -14.91 -4.71
C LEU A 240 9.68 -15.47 -4.83
N LEU A 241 10.54 -14.86 -5.65
CA LEU A 241 11.95 -15.22 -5.72
C LEU A 241 12.75 -14.51 -4.62
N GLY A 242 13.46 -15.24 -3.76
CA GLY A 242 14.21 -14.66 -2.63
C GLY A 242 15.42 -15.50 -2.19
N PRO A 243 16.13 -15.08 -1.13
CA PRO A 243 17.27 -15.84 -0.62
C PRO A 243 16.82 -17.15 0.01
N ASP A 244 17.62 -18.18 -0.19
CA ASP A 244 17.26 -19.56 0.13
C ASP A 244 17.20 -19.89 1.63
N ALA A 245 17.90 -19.14 2.45
CA ALA A 245 17.87 -19.27 3.91
C ALA A 245 16.62 -18.63 4.55
N TYR A 246 15.89 -17.77 3.83
CA TYR A 246 14.84 -16.92 4.42
C TYR A 246 13.70 -17.73 5.05
N ASP A 247 13.06 -18.61 4.28
CA ASP A 247 11.95 -19.43 4.78
C ASP A 247 12.38 -20.40 5.91
N LEU A 248 13.64 -20.86 5.89
CA LEU A 248 14.17 -21.69 6.97
C LEU A 248 14.32 -20.88 8.25
N ALA A 249 14.85 -19.65 8.14
CA ALA A 249 14.90 -18.72 9.27
C ALA A 249 13.48 -18.45 9.78
N ALA A 250 12.52 -18.12 8.91
CA ALA A 250 11.12 -17.90 9.29
C ALA A 250 10.52 -19.10 10.05
N LEU A 251 10.81 -20.33 9.61
CA LEU A 251 10.35 -21.55 10.30
C LEU A 251 10.96 -21.68 11.71
N LEU A 252 12.26 -21.48 11.83
CA LEU A 252 13.05 -21.81 13.02
C LEU A 252 13.12 -20.68 14.04
N THR A 253 12.91 -19.43 13.62
CA THR A 253 13.07 -18.23 14.47
C THR A 253 11.79 -17.41 14.61
N ASP A 254 10.62 -17.96 14.27
CA ASP A 254 9.34 -17.33 14.58
C ASP A 254 9.17 -17.10 16.10
N ARG A 255 8.28 -16.16 16.47
CA ARG A 255 8.04 -15.64 17.84
C ARG A 255 7.99 -16.70 18.94
N THR A 256 7.51 -17.90 18.63
CA THR A 256 7.30 -18.99 19.60
C THR A 256 8.05 -20.26 19.24
N THR A 257 8.80 -20.31 18.14
CA THR A 257 9.48 -21.56 17.75
C THR A 257 10.55 -21.98 18.75
N GLY A 258 11.24 -21.01 19.37
CA GLY A 258 12.26 -21.29 20.39
C GLY A 258 11.74 -21.98 21.67
N THR A 259 10.41 -22.04 21.88
CA THR A 259 9.83 -22.80 23.00
C THR A 259 9.73 -24.31 22.70
N LEU A 260 9.79 -24.69 21.43
CA LEU A 260 9.71 -26.09 20.97
C LEU A 260 11.05 -26.58 20.41
N VAL A 261 11.70 -25.76 19.59
CA VAL A 261 12.94 -26.11 18.89
C VAL A 261 14.13 -25.61 19.71
N THR A 262 14.84 -26.54 20.33
CA THR A 262 16.08 -26.22 21.06
C THR A 262 17.22 -25.85 20.10
N PRO A 263 18.25 -25.11 20.53
CA PRO A 263 19.40 -24.78 19.68
C PRO A 263 20.09 -26.01 19.07
N ALA A 264 20.10 -27.15 19.80
CA ALA A 264 20.65 -28.40 19.29
C ALA A 264 19.81 -28.97 18.13
N LEU A 265 18.48 -28.93 18.26
CA LEU A 265 17.55 -29.36 17.22
C LEU A 265 17.56 -28.39 16.03
N GLU A 266 17.64 -27.08 16.26
CA GLU A 266 17.80 -26.06 15.22
C GLU A 266 19.02 -26.34 14.35
N ALA A 267 20.19 -26.55 14.97
CA ALA A 267 21.41 -26.89 14.26
C ALA A 267 21.30 -28.22 13.48
N GLU A 268 20.55 -29.19 14.00
CA GLU A 268 20.23 -30.43 13.29
C GLU A 268 19.38 -30.17 12.04
N LEU A 269 18.32 -29.38 12.16
CA LEU A 269 17.39 -29.04 11.09
C LEU A 269 18.06 -28.22 9.99
N ILE A 270 18.96 -27.29 10.34
CA ILE A 270 19.78 -26.55 9.37
C ILE A 270 20.66 -27.51 8.57
N ARG A 271 21.37 -28.44 9.23
CA ARG A 271 22.17 -29.46 8.52
C ARG A 271 21.30 -30.36 7.64
N HIS A 272 20.08 -30.68 8.11
CA HIS A 272 19.12 -31.47 7.35
C HIS A 272 18.67 -30.74 6.08
N PHE A 273 18.33 -29.46 6.17
CA PHE A 273 17.97 -28.61 5.03
C PHE A 273 19.08 -28.54 3.97
N VAL A 274 20.33 -28.28 4.40
CA VAL A 274 21.48 -28.21 3.49
C VAL A 274 21.68 -29.53 2.73
N ARG A 275 21.57 -30.68 3.43
CA ARG A 275 21.64 -32.01 2.78
C ARG A 275 20.48 -32.23 1.81
N ALA A 276 19.26 -31.91 2.21
CA ALA A 276 18.05 -32.10 1.40
C ALA A 276 18.10 -31.29 0.10
N ARG A 277 18.71 -30.09 0.12
CA ARG A 277 18.92 -29.27 -1.09
C ARG A 277 20.11 -29.71 -1.93
N GLY A 278 21.18 -30.21 -1.31
CA GLY A 278 22.48 -30.49 -1.96
C GLY A 278 22.60 -31.76 -2.81
N GLY A 279 21.72 -32.77 -2.70
CA GLY A 279 21.94 -33.99 -3.52
C GLY A 279 20.91 -35.13 -3.42
N ARG A 280 20.50 -35.59 -4.62
CA ARG A 280 19.64 -36.74 -4.98
C ARG A 280 18.22 -36.73 -4.40
N ALA A 281 17.29 -36.21 -5.21
CA ALA A 281 15.87 -36.43 -5.05
C ALA A 281 15.58 -37.92 -4.74
N PRO A 282 14.74 -38.23 -3.73
CA PRO A 282 14.20 -39.56 -3.58
C PRO A 282 13.56 -39.99 -4.90
N ARG A 283 13.84 -41.23 -5.33
CA ARG A 283 13.29 -41.83 -6.55
C ARG A 283 11.81 -41.51 -6.70
N ARG A 284 11.43 -41.06 -7.92
CA ARG A 284 10.06 -40.82 -8.42
C ARG A 284 8.97 -41.27 -7.44
N GLY A 285 8.53 -40.34 -6.60
CA GLY A 285 7.36 -40.44 -5.74
C GLY A 285 6.91 -39.03 -5.41
N ARG A 286 5.58 -38.80 -5.32
CA ARG A 286 5.00 -37.52 -4.87
C ARG A 286 5.77 -37.00 -3.64
N PRO A 287 5.97 -35.67 -3.47
CA PRO A 287 6.61 -35.12 -2.28
C PRO A 287 5.90 -35.69 -1.04
N ARG A 288 6.62 -36.49 -0.27
CA ARG A 288 6.07 -37.23 0.88
C ARG A 288 5.88 -36.26 2.03
N GLY A 289 4.77 -35.53 2.01
CA GLY A 289 4.25 -34.85 3.19
C GLY A 289 3.57 -35.81 4.17
N ALA A 290 3.85 -37.12 4.15
CA ALA A 290 3.18 -38.10 5.00
C ALA A 290 3.98 -38.35 6.29
N LEU A 291 3.46 -37.86 7.41
CA LEU A 291 3.88 -38.14 8.77
C LEU A 291 3.40 -39.55 9.14
N SER A 292 4.24 -40.56 8.93
CA SER A 292 3.93 -41.92 9.35
C SER A 292 4.08 -42.07 10.88
N SER A 293 3.16 -41.48 11.67
CA SER A 293 2.88 -41.80 13.09
C SER A 293 2.15 -40.71 13.90
N VAL A 294 1.88 -39.52 13.35
CA VAL A 294 1.35 -38.39 14.14
C VAL A 294 -0.19 -38.46 14.22
N ARG A 295 -0.73 -38.69 15.42
CA ARG A 295 -2.17 -38.64 15.71
C ARG A 295 -2.59 -37.19 15.92
N ALA A 296 -3.61 -36.74 15.18
CA ALA A 296 -4.21 -35.43 15.40
C ALA A 296 -4.84 -35.33 16.80
N PRO A 297 -4.76 -34.16 17.48
CA PRO A 297 -5.47 -33.94 18.74
C PRO A 297 -7.00 -33.83 18.54
N PRO A 298 -7.83 -34.18 19.54
CA PRO A 298 -9.29 -34.12 19.43
C PRO A 298 -9.82 -32.68 19.35
N ARG A 299 -10.87 -32.46 18.55
CA ARG A 299 -11.55 -31.16 18.34
C ARG A 299 -12.35 -30.71 19.58
N ALA A 300 -12.29 -29.43 19.92
CA ALA A 300 -13.17 -28.80 20.93
C ALA A 300 -14.52 -28.37 20.32
N GLN A 301 -15.64 -28.74 20.96
CA GLN A 301 -17.01 -28.20 20.73
C GLN A 301 -17.15 -26.91 21.56
N GLY A 302 -17.81 -25.80 21.21
CA GLY A 302 -18.65 -25.38 20.09
C GLY A 302 -19.60 -24.29 20.64
N ASP A 303 -19.87 -23.21 19.90
CA ASP A 303 -20.98 -22.28 20.19
C ASP A 303 -21.89 -22.14 18.95
N ARG A 304 -23.21 -22.18 19.18
CA ARG A 304 -24.27 -22.41 18.17
C ARG A 304 -24.60 -21.16 17.33
N PRO A 305 -24.83 -21.28 16.00
CA PRO A 305 -25.40 -20.20 15.21
C PRO A 305 -26.94 -20.15 15.22
N LEU A 306 -27.47 -18.93 15.25
CA LEU A 306 -28.89 -18.55 15.11
C LEU A 306 -29.36 -18.67 13.64
N LEU A 307 -30.56 -19.25 13.44
CA LEU A 307 -31.28 -19.36 12.17
C LEU A 307 -32.17 -18.12 11.92
N LEU A 308 -32.24 -17.63 10.68
CA LEU A 308 -33.31 -16.73 10.21
C LEU A 308 -33.86 -17.14 8.83
N PRO A 309 -35.15 -16.85 8.52
CA PRO A 309 -35.90 -17.49 7.43
C PRO A 309 -36.10 -16.61 6.17
N GLY A 310 -36.01 -17.25 5.00
CA GLY A 310 -37.05 -17.26 3.94
C GLY A 310 -37.50 -15.99 3.19
N ALA A 311 -36.89 -15.76 2.02
CA ALA A 311 -37.47 -15.51 0.67
C ALA A 311 -38.69 -14.58 0.45
N ARG A 312 -38.57 -13.70 -0.58
CA ARG A 312 -39.46 -13.68 -1.77
C ARG A 312 -38.93 -12.77 -2.90
N ALA A 313 -38.94 -13.31 -4.12
CA ALA A 313 -38.52 -12.68 -5.37
C ALA A 313 -39.70 -12.00 -6.10
N ARG A 314 -39.43 -10.98 -6.93
CA ARG A 314 -40.23 -10.65 -8.13
C ARG A 314 -39.36 -10.11 -9.29
N LYS A 315 -39.73 -10.58 -10.49
CA LYS A 315 -39.16 -10.31 -11.83
C LYS A 315 -39.74 -9.04 -12.48
N ALA A 316 -39.04 -8.56 -13.52
CA ALA A 316 -39.48 -7.93 -14.79
C ALA A 316 -38.67 -6.63 -15.06
N GLY A 317 -38.27 -6.27 -16.28
CA GLY A 317 -38.54 -6.78 -17.62
C GLY A 317 -37.69 -5.98 -18.64
N LEU A 318 -37.56 -6.56 -19.84
CA LEU A 318 -36.81 -6.05 -20.99
C LEU A 318 -37.48 -4.83 -21.65
N SER A 319 -36.70 -3.95 -22.28
CA SER A 319 -37.06 -3.36 -23.58
C SER A 319 -35.83 -2.94 -24.38
N ARG A 320 -35.96 -3.03 -25.71
CA ARG A 320 -34.93 -3.04 -26.75
C ARG A 320 -34.92 -1.73 -27.56
N LEU A 321 -33.71 -1.25 -27.90
CA LEU A 321 -33.22 -0.71 -29.21
C LEU A 321 -33.95 0.52 -29.84
N PRO A 322 -33.43 1.21 -30.92
CA PRO A 322 -32.31 0.89 -31.82
C PRO A 322 -31.46 2.18 -32.23
N PRO A 323 -30.80 2.29 -33.42
CA PRO A 323 -29.37 2.64 -33.52
C PRO A 323 -29.04 3.90 -34.38
N GLY A 324 -27.78 4.32 -34.44
CA GLY A 324 -27.38 5.49 -35.26
C GLY A 324 -25.91 5.57 -35.66
N ARG A 325 -25.58 4.90 -36.77
CA ARG A 325 -24.48 5.09 -37.76
C ARG A 325 -23.30 6.06 -37.51
N VAL A 326 -22.11 5.46 -37.48
CA VAL A 326 -20.87 5.68 -38.27
C VAL A 326 -20.80 6.92 -39.19
N ARG A 327 -19.70 7.69 -39.04
CA ARG A 327 -18.82 8.14 -40.14
C ARG A 327 -17.45 8.57 -39.61
N GLY A 328 -16.40 7.96 -40.15
CA GLY A 328 -15.01 8.28 -39.83
C GLY A 328 -14.42 9.38 -40.72
N ARG A 329 -13.25 9.87 -40.30
CA ARG A 329 -12.14 10.30 -41.16
C ARG A 329 -10.87 10.46 -40.30
N ALA A 330 -9.79 9.83 -40.75
CA ALA A 330 -8.42 10.06 -40.32
C ALA A 330 -7.65 10.71 -41.51
N PRO A 331 -6.31 10.85 -41.46
CA PRO A 331 -5.54 11.79 -40.66
C PRO A 331 -4.66 12.69 -41.58
N HIS A 332 -4.06 13.75 -41.05
CA HIS A 332 -2.96 14.43 -41.74
C HIS A 332 -1.75 14.63 -40.83
N ALA A 333 -0.62 14.11 -41.30
CA ALA A 333 0.71 14.22 -40.73
C ALA A 333 1.44 15.44 -41.33
N GLY A 334 2.33 16.04 -40.54
CA GLY A 334 3.24 17.09 -40.99
C GLY A 334 4.23 17.49 -39.88
N ARG A 335 5.39 16.81 -39.85
CA ARG A 335 6.64 17.19 -39.16
C ARG A 335 7.50 18.05 -40.13
N PRO A 336 8.70 18.55 -39.75
CA PRO A 336 9.21 19.10 -38.49
C PRO A 336 9.98 20.44 -38.73
N ALA A 337 10.38 21.17 -37.68
CA ALA A 337 11.48 22.16 -37.80
C ALA A 337 12.30 22.29 -36.51
N ARG A 338 13.61 22.42 -36.71
CA ARG A 338 14.70 22.27 -35.74
C ARG A 338 14.99 23.56 -34.94
N ALA A 339 15.72 23.33 -33.84
CA ALA A 339 16.33 24.23 -32.88
C ALA A 339 16.96 25.54 -33.41
N ARG A 340 16.86 26.60 -32.60
CA ARG A 340 17.93 27.58 -32.39
C ARG A 340 18.00 27.97 -30.91
N VAL A 341 19.20 27.86 -30.36
CA VAL A 341 19.64 28.42 -29.08
C VAL A 341 19.84 29.93 -29.27
N GLY A 342 19.35 30.74 -28.33
CA GLY A 342 19.61 32.18 -28.27
C GLY A 342 19.51 32.66 -26.83
N ALA A 343 20.66 32.96 -26.24
CA ALA A 343 20.76 33.71 -24.98
C ALA A 343 20.35 35.17 -25.23
N GLY A 344 19.58 35.78 -24.31
CA GLY A 344 19.41 37.23 -24.28
C GLY A 344 18.12 37.74 -23.65
N ALA A 345 18.31 38.58 -22.64
CA ALA A 345 17.42 39.62 -22.11
C ALA A 345 16.29 39.21 -21.15
N ALA A 346 16.51 39.55 -19.88
CA ALA A 346 15.51 39.71 -18.84
C ALA A 346 14.43 40.71 -19.28
N GLY A 347 13.29 40.20 -19.72
CA GLY A 347 12.10 40.99 -20.03
C GLY A 347 11.25 41.22 -18.79
N ARG A 348 10.96 42.49 -18.46
CA ARG A 348 9.95 42.87 -17.45
C ARG A 348 8.62 42.13 -17.70
N PRO A 349 7.93 41.63 -16.66
CA PRO A 349 6.68 40.89 -16.84
C PRO A 349 5.57 41.79 -17.38
N ARG A 350 4.81 41.26 -18.34
CA ARG A 350 3.68 41.95 -19.00
C ARG A 350 2.50 42.14 -18.01
N PRO A 351 1.68 43.21 -18.15
CA PRO A 351 0.65 43.60 -17.17
C PRO A 351 -0.58 42.67 -17.06
N GLY A 352 -0.62 41.54 -17.77
CA GLY A 352 -1.67 40.51 -17.67
C GLY A 352 -1.31 39.29 -16.79
N ALA A 353 -0.11 39.28 -16.20
CA ALA A 353 0.49 38.12 -15.55
C ALA A 353 0.23 38.01 -14.02
N ARG A 354 -0.82 38.64 -13.49
CA ARG A 354 -1.05 38.68 -12.02
C ARG A 354 -1.44 37.35 -11.38
N VAL A 355 -1.99 36.40 -12.13
CA VAL A 355 -2.60 35.18 -11.58
C VAL A 355 -1.78 33.94 -11.95
N ILE A 356 -1.34 33.18 -10.94
CA ILE A 356 -0.85 31.81 -11.15
C ILE A 356 -2.04 30.95 -11.58
N ARG A 357 -1.90 30.19 -12.67
CA ARG A 357 -3.01 29.40 -13.24
C ARG A 357 -2.97 27.92 -12.88
N ARG A 358 -1.83 27.43 -12.42
CA ARG A 358 -1.57 26.02 -12.12
C ARG A 358 -1.38 25.78 -10.64
N ALA A 359 -1.99 24.72 -10.14
CA ALA A 359 -1.70 24.18 -8.84
C ALA A 359 -1.47 22.68 -8.90
N MET A 360 -0.74 22.15 -7.93
CA MET A 360 -0.67 20.74 -7.62
C MET A 360 -1.26 20.48 -6.24
N VAL A 361 -2.05 19.42 -6.09
CA VAL A 361 -2.53 18.92 -4.80
C VAL A 361 -1.88 17.58 -4.51
N LEU A 362 -1.21 17.49 -3.37
CA LEU A 362 -0.52 16.28 -2.91
C LEU A 362 -1.52 15.28 -2.33
N ALA A 363 -1.95 14.31 -3.14
CA ALA A 363 -3.03 13.35 -2.87
C ALA A 363 -2.58 11.87 -2.92
N ALA A 364 -1.29 11.59 -3.10
CA ALA A 364 -0.75 10.22 -3.21
C ALA A 364 -0.55 9.48 -1.86
N GLY A 365 -0.78 10.13 -0.72
CA GLY A 365 -0.54 9.54 0.60
C GLY A 365 -1.51 8.42 0.98
N ARG A 366 -1.03 7.44 1.75
CA ARG A 366 -1.85 6.31 2.25
C ARG A 366 -2.87 6.72 3.33
N GLY A 367 -2.62 7.81 4.05
CA GLY A 367 -3.54 8.30 5.09
C GLY A 367 -3.68 7.36 6.28
N THR A 368 -2.64 6.58 6.62
CA THR A 368 -2.65 5.54 7.67
C THR A 368 -3.14 6.02 9.04
N ARG A 369 -2.89 7.28 9.40
CA ARG A 369 -3.33 7.89 10.67
C ARG A 369 -4.85 7.99 10.83
N LEU A 370 -5.61 7.91 9.73
CA LEU A 370 -7.08 7.89 9.73
C LEU A 370 -7.65 6.47 9.57
N ALA A 371 -6.83 5.43 9.59
CA ALA A 371 -7.32 4.06 9.52
C ALA A 371 -8.35 3.80 10.66
N PRO A 372 -9.44 3.07 10.39
CA PRO A 372 -9.74 2.32 9.17
C PRO A 372 -10.48 3.12 8.08
N LEU A 373 -10.76 4.41 8.30
CA LEU A 373 -11.53 5.22 7.34
C LEU A 373 -10.83 5.29 5.97
N THR A 374 -9.50 5.40 6.01
CA THR A 374 -8.66 5.52 4.82
C THR A 374 -8.36 4.20 4.12
N ASP A 375 -8.77 3.07 4.68
CA ASP A 375 -8.62 1.74 4.05
C ASP A 375 -9.49 1.61 2.79
N SER A 376 -10.58 2.38 2.71
CA SER A 376 -11.53 2.33 1.59
C SER A 376 -11.85 3.68 0.97
N THR A 377 -11.44 4.78 1.62
CA THR A 377 -11.68 6.15 1.15
C THR A 377 -10.36 6.91 1.18
N PRO A 378 -9.81 7.35 0.03
CA PRO A 378 -8.56 8.11 0.06
C PRO A 378 -8.74 9.36 0.92
N LYS A 379 -7.71 9.71 1.71
CA LYS A 379 -7.78 10.80 2.70
C LYS A 379 -8.39 12.11 2.14
N PRO A 380 -8.04 12.58 0.93
CA PRO A 380 -8.67 13.77 0.35
C PRO A 380 -10.19 13.65 0.12
N LEU A 381 -10.73 12.43 -0.04
CA LEU A 381 -12.16 12.21 -0.22
C LEU A 381 -12.92 11.96 1.09
N VAL A 382 -12.26 11.98 2.24
CA VAL A 382 -12.93 11.93 3.54
C VAL A 382 -13.86 13.15 3.67
N ALA A 383 -15.10 12.89 4.09
CA ALA A 383 -16.11 13.92 4.20
C ALA A 383 -15.89 14.82 5.42
N VAL A 384 -16.01 16.13 5.22
CA VAL A 384 -15.96 17.17 6.25
C VAL A 384 -17.07 18.17 5.96
N ALA A 385 -17.93 18.40 6.95
CA ALA A 385 -19.17 19.16 6.81
C ALA A 385 -20.06 18.65 5.65
N GLY A 386 -20.10 17.32 5.47
CA GLY A 386 -20.94 16.65 4.47
C GLY A 386 -20.40 16.65 3.04
N ARG A 387 -19.20 17.19 2.79
CA ARG A 387 -18.55 17.19 1.46
C ARG A 387 -17.13 16.64 1.55
N PRO A 388 -16.61 15.94 0.51
CA PRO A 388 -15.21 15.51 0.47
C PRO A 388 -14.24 16.68 0.70
N PHE A 389 -13.21 16.49 1.52
CA PHE A 389 -12.28 17.57 1.86
C PHE A 389 -11.60 18.20 0.63
N LEU A 390 -11.30 17.38 -0.37
CA LEU A 390 -10.74 17.79 -1.65
C LEU A 390 -11.61 18.79 -2.40
N GLU A 391 -12.94 18.73 -2.25
CA GLU A 391 -13.82 19.73 -2.87
C GLU A 391 -13.60 21.13 -2.30
N HIS A 392 -13.35 21.24 -0.99
CA HIS A 392 -13.02 22.53 -0.36
C HIS A 392 -11.70 23.10 -0.91
N ILE A 393 -10.71 22.23 -1.13
CA ILE A 393 -9.42 22.61 -1.75
C ILE A 393 -9.64 23.10 -3.19
N LEU A 394 -10.43 22.37 -3.99
CA LEU A 394 -10.72 22.77 -5.37
C LEU A 394 -11.50 24.09 -5.45
N GLU A 395 -12.43 24.31 -4.52
CA GLU A 395 -13.17 25.55 -4.40
C GLU A 395 -12.26 26.74 -4.08
N PHE A 396 -11.36 26.59 -3.11
CA PHE A 396 -10.30 27.55 -2.78
C PHE A 396 -9.42 27.88 -4.00
N LEU A 397 -8.96 26.85 -4.73
CA LEU A 397 -8.11 27.03 -5.91
C LEU A 397 -8.84 27.81 -7.00
N ARG A 398 -10.08 27.43 -7.30
CA ARG A 398 -10.92 28.10 -8.31
C ARG A 398 -11.15 29.57 -7.96
N ALA A 399 -11.52 29.84 -6.71
CA ALA A 399 -11.74 31.20 -6.18
C ALA A 399 -10.46 32.05 -6.25
N SER A 400 -9.30 31.43 -6.03
CA SER A 400 -7.98 32.03 -6.16
C SER A 400 -7.52 32.30 -7.60
N GLY A 401 -8.34 31.96 -8.61
CA GLY A 401 -8.02 32.19 -10.03
C GLY A 401 -7.26 31.06 -10.71
N ILE A 402 -7.01 29.94 -10.02
CA ILE A 402 -6.41 28.73 -10.60
C ILE A 402 -7.41 28.12 -11.60
N ARG A 403 -6.87 27.54 -12.68
CA ARG A 403 -7.66 26.91 -13.75
C ARG A 403 -7.22 25.49 -14.06
N GLU A 404 -5.97 25.14 -13.75
CA GLU A 404 -5.39 23.83 -13.98
C GLU A 404 -4.90 23.25 -12.67
N VAL A 405 -5.34 22.03 -12.34
CA VAL A 405 -4.97 21.34 -11.11
C VAL A 405 -4.38 19.99 -11.46
N VAL A 406 -3.17 19.72 -10.99
CA VAL A 406 -2.52 18.41 -11.08
C VAL A 406 -2.68 17.71 -9.73
N LEU A 407 -3.16 16.47 -9.72
CA LEU A 407 -3.14 15.63 -8.52
C LEU A 407 -2.14 14.52 -8.71
N ASN A 408 -1.21 14.35 -7.78
CA ASN A 408 -0.46 13.10 -7.73
C ASN A 408 -1.32 12.00 -7.10
N LEU A 409 -1.27 10.81 -7.67
CA LEU A 409 -2.11 9.70 -7.29
C LEU A 409 -1.26 8.46 -7.01
N HIS A 410 -1.60 7.74 -5.97
CA HIS A 410 -1.02 6.43 -5.67
C HIS A 410 -2.10 5.56 -5.01
N HIS A 411 -2.12 5.44 -3.68
CA HIS A 411 -3.10 4.65 -2.95
C HIS A 411 -4.53 5.17 -3.16
N LEU A 412 -5.45 4.27 -3.56
CA LEU A 412 -6.86 4.59 -3.87
C LEU A 412 -7.08 5.73 -4.89
N GLY A 413 -6.05 6.09 -5.67
CA GLY A 413 -6.10 7.23 -6.60
C GLY A 413 -7.23 7.14 -7.64
N ARG A 414 -7.65 5.92 -8.02
CA ARG A 414 -8.76 5.70 -8.96
C ARG A 414 -10.07 6.28 -8.44
N ARG A 415 -10.32 6.21 -7.13
CA ARG A 415 -11.51 6.82 -6.53
C ARG A 415 -11.48 8.34 -6.64
N ILE A 416 -10.29 8.96 -6.58
CA ILE A 416 -10.12 10.39 -6.82
C ILE A 416 -10.39 10.71 -8.30
N GLU A 417 -9.91 9.90 -9.24
CA GLU A 417 -10.22 10.07 -10.66
C GLU A 417 -11.72 9.95 -10.95
N GLU A 418 -12.37 8.91 -10.43
CA GLU A 418 -13.81 8.70 -10.56
C GLU A 418 -14.60 9.86 -9.94
N HIS A 419 -14.18 10.32 -8.76
CA HIS A 419 -14.83 11.42 -8.07
C HIS A 419 -14.56 12.79 -8.70
N LEU A 420 -13.49 13.00 -9.47
CA LEU A 420 -13.18 14.32 -10.05
C LEU A 420 -13.40 14.42 -11.56
N GLY A 421 -13.17 13.35 -12.31
CA GLY A 421 -13.22 13.35 -13.78
C GLY A 421 -12.22 14.33 -14.39
N ASP A 422 -12.62 15.06 -15.41
CA ASP A 422 -11.78 16.12 -16.00
C ASP A 422 -11.77 17.44 -15.19
N GLY A 423 -12.51 17.50 -14.08
CA GLY A 423 -12.66 18.67 -13.23
C GLY A 423 -13.68 19.70 -13.71
N ALA A 424 -14.35 19.49 -14.85
CA ALA A 424 -15.25 20.47 -15.44
C ALA A 424 -16.41 20.88 -14.50
N ARG A 425 -16.92 19.92 -13.70
CA ARG A 425 -17.95 20.19 -12.68
C ARG A 425 -17.51 21.17 -11.59
N PHE A 426 -16.21 21.33 -11.39
CA PHE A 426 -15.63 22.27 -10.45
C PHE A 426 -15.12 23.55 -11.14
N GLY A 427 -15.38 23.75 -12.43
CA GLY A 427 -14.85 24.90 -13.17
C GLY A 427 -13.32 24.90 -13.31
N LEU A 428 -12.70 23.72 -13.26
CA LEU A 428 -11.26 23.50 -13.32
C LEU A 428 -10.93 22.49 -14.42
N ARG A 429 -9.67 22.45 -14.85
CA ARG A 429 -9.11 21.34 -15.62
C ARG A 429 -8.22 20.51 -14.70
N VAL A 430 -8.66 19.29 -14.42
CA VAL A 430 -7.92 18.36 -13.57
C VAL A 430 -7.07 17.43 -14.43
N ARG A 431 -5.81 17.24 -14.03
CA ARG A 431 -4.87 16.28 -14.60
C ARG A 431 -4.29 15.42 -13.49
N TYR A 432 -3.85 14.21 -13.85
CA TYR A 432 -3.39 13.22 -12.90
C TYR A 432 -1.94 12.84 -13.16
N SER A 433 -1.14 12.78 -12.10
CA SER A 433 0.24 12.31 -12.10
C SER A 433 0.33 11.05 -11.25
N TRP A 434 0.27 9.89 -11.88
CA TRP A 434 0.31 8.60 -11.18
C TRP A 434 1.71 8.27 -10.70
N GLU A 435 1.90 8.09 -9.41
CA GLU A 435 3.13 7.62 -8.76
C GLU A 435 3.10 6.10 -8.59
N ASN A 436 4.15 5.44 -9.05
CA ASN A 436 4.40 4.03 -8.83
C ASN A 436 5.91 3.79 -9.05
N PRO A 437 6.71 3.57 -7.99
CA PRO A 437 6.33 3.56 -6.56
C PRO A 437 5.92 4.97 -6.04
N ILE A 438 5.44 5.07 -4.79
CA ILE A 438 5.23 6.38 -4.14
C ILE A 438 6.56 7.16 -4.10
N LEU A 439 6.53 8.44 -4.46
CA LEU A 439 7.73 9.25 -4.66
C LEU A 439 7.95 10.30 -3.57
N ASP A 440 7.15 10.27 -2.51
CA ASP A 440 7.09 11.33 -1.50
C ASP A 440 6.78 12.70 -2.17
N THR A 441 6.71 13.77 -1.39
CA THR A 441 6.28 15.10 -1.82
C THR A 441 7.16 15.69 -2.94
N GLY A 442 8.49 15.63 -2.80
CA GLY A 442 9.42 16.20 -3.77
C GLY A 442 9.52 15.40 -5.05
N GLY A 443 9.61 14.06 -4.94
CA GLY A 443 9.63 13.18 -6.11
C GLY A 443 8.31 13.23 -6.88
N GLY A 444 7.17 13.35 -6.19
CA GLY A 444 5.85 13.55 -6.79
C GLY A 444 5.76 14.85 -7.59
N ILE A 445 6.25 15.97 -7.03
CA ILE A 445 6.32 17.26 -7.73
C ILE A 445 7.22 17.14 -8.97
N LYS A 446 8.41 16.53 -8.85
CA LYS A 446 9.33 16.35 -9.98
C LYS A 446 8.73 15.49 -11.08
N ARG A 447 8.00 14.43 -10.73
CA ARG A 447 7.30 13.59 -11.72
C ARG A 447 6.22 14.37 -12.47
N ALA A 448 5.55 15.30 -11.80
CA ALA A 448 4.53 16.16 -12.39
C ALA A 448 5.11 17.32 -13.23
N GLU A 449 6.43 17.46 -13.33
CA GLU A 449 7.09 18.53 -14.09
C GLU A 449 6.53 18.74 -15.50
N PRO A 450 6.30 17.72 -16.35
CA PRO A 450 5.75 17.93 -17.69
C PRO A 450 4.33 18.54 -17.72
N LEU A 451 3.61 18.48 -16.59
CA LEU A 451 2.27 19.02 -16.43
C LEU A 451 2.26 20.42 -15.78
N LEU A 452 3.35 20.78 -15.10
CA LEU A 452 3.46 22.01 -14.31
C LEU A 452 4.41 23.05 -14.95
N ALA A 453 5.41 22.60 -15.70
CA ALA A 453 6.48 23.43 -16.26
C ALA A 453 5.98 24.56 -17.16
N GLY A 454 6.72 25.68 -17.15
CA GLY A 454 6.53 26.82 -18.04
C GLY A 454 5.95 28.09 -17.39
N GLU A 455 5.30 27.99 -16.22
CA GLU A 455 4.89 29.15 -15.42
C GLU A 455 4.95 28.83 -13.92
N PRO A 456 5.01 29.84 -13.03
CA PRO A 456 4.97 29.61 -11.59
C PRO A 456 3.70 28.85 -11.19
N PHE A 457 3.80 27.99 -10.19
CA PHE A 457 2.71 27.13 -9.76
C PHE A 457 2.63 27.03 -8.24
N VAL A 458 1.42 26.73 -7.75
CA VAL A 458 1.16 26.53 -6.33
C VAL A 458 1.15 25.04 -6.03
N VAL A 459 1.60 24.62 -4.85
CA VAL A 459 1.41 23.25 -4.39
C VAL A 459 0.80 23.28 -2.99
N LEU A 460 -0.15 22.38 -2.76
CA LEU A 460 -0.85 22.23 -1.49
C LEU A 460 -0.84 20.76 -1.05
N ASN A 461 -0.83 20.55 0.26
CA ASN A 461 -1.19 19.26 0.84
C ASN A 461 -2.67 18.93 0.56
N GLY A 462 -2.99 17.65 0.39
CA GLY A 462 -4.37 17.17 0.19
C GLY A 462 -5.18 16.98 1.47
N ASP A 463 -4.61 17.26 2.64
CA ASP A 463 -5.21 17.01 3.96
C ASP A 463 -5.23 18.23 4.89
N SER A 464 -4.86 19.40 4.38
CA SER A 464 -4.96 20.67 5.09
C SER A 464 -5.35 21.81 4.15
N LEU A 465 -5.92 22.87 4.71
CA LEU A 465 -6.27 24.08 3.98
C LEU A 465 -6.14 25.33 4.86
N LEU A 466 -5.68 26.42 4.24
CA LEU A 466 -5.58 27.75 4.85
C LEU A 466 -6.59 28.68 4.20
N GLU A 467 -7.35 29.39 5.03
CA GLU A 467 -8.29 30.43 4.57
C GLU A 467 -7.55 31.75 4.38
N LEU A 468 -6.78 31.85 3.29
CA LEU A 468 -5.97 33.02 2.94
C LEU A 468 -6.28 33.54 1.54
N ARG A 469 -5.84 34.76 1.22
CA ARG A 469 -5.92 35.30 -0.13
C ARG A 469 -4.66 34.93 -0.91
N LEU A 470 -4.75 33.94 -1.80
CA LEU A 470 -3.58 33.43 -2.53
C LEU A 470 -2.85 34.51 -3.33
N VAL A 471 -3.59 35.53 -3.81
CA VAL A 471 -3.01 36.68 -4.52
C VAL A 471 -1.91 37.39 -3.71
N GLU A 472 -2.06 37.51 -2.38
CA GLU A 472 -1.07 38.17 -1.53
C GLU A 472 0.23 37.36 -1.44
N VAL A 473 0.12 36.03 -1.38
CA VAL A 473 1.27 35.12 -1.37
C VAL A 473 2.02 35.23 -2.70
N VAL A 474 1.29 35.28 -3.82
CA VAL A 474 1.86 35.39 -5.17
C VAL A 474 2.50 36.76 -5.41
N GLU A 475 1.88 37.84 -4.94
CA GLU A 475 2.46 39.18 -4.98
C GLU A 475 3.77 39.23 -4.20
N ARG A 476 3.77 38.73 -2.96
CA ARG A 476 4.99 38.67 -2.14
C ARG A 476 6.09 37.80 -2.77
N HIS A 477 5.73 36.65 -3.32
CA HIS A 477 6.66 35.74 -4.02
C HIS A 477 7.42 36.47 -5.13
N ARG A 478 6.67 37.25 -5.94
CA ARG A 478 7.23 38.05 -7.05
C ARG A 478 8.04 39.25 -6.57
N GLU A 479 7.53 40.01 -5.61
CA GLU A 479 8.23 41.15 -5.01
C GLU A 479 9.61 40.77 -4.49
N ARG A 480 9.72 39.57 -3.91
CA ARG A 480 10.97 39.05 -3.34
C ARG A 480 11.86 38.35 -4.36
N GLY A 481 11.38 38.12 -5.58
CA GLY A 481 12.11 37.37 -6.61
C GLY A 481 12.53 35.97 -6.14
N ALA A 482 11.68 35.33 -5.34
CA ALA A 482 12.01 34.06 -4.70
C ALA A 482 11.85 32.89 -5.69
N ILE A 483 12.73 31.89 -5.63
CA ILE A 483 12.53 30.63 -6.37
C ILE A 483 11.43 29.77 -5.72
N ALA A 484 11.25 29.94 -4.41
CA ALA A 484 10.23 29.28 -3.62
C ALA A 484 9.72 30.20 -2.51
N THR A 485 8.41 30.23 -2.30
CA THR A 485 7.78 30.88 -1.14
C THR A 485 6.98 29.87 -0.34
N MET A 486 7.31 29.70 0.95
CA MET A 486 6.59 28.86 1.90
C MET A 486 5.61 29.72 2.70
N VAL A 487 4.32 29.36 2.71
CA VAL A 487 3.41 29.94 3.69
C VAL A 487 3.68 29.31 5.05
N VAL A 488 3.82 30.13 6.08
CA VAL A 488 4.12 29.69 7.45
C VAL A 488 3.25 30.43 8.45
N ARG A 489 3.02 29.83 9.62
CA ARG A 489 2.21 30.46 10.68
C ARG A 489 2.81 30.25 12.07
N PRO A 490 2.60 31.18 13.01
CA PRO A 490 2.93 30.94 14.40
C PRO A 490 2.10 29.78 14.94
N ASP A 491 2.76 28.83 15.58
CA ASP A 491 2.08 27.73 16.25
C ASP A 491 2.97 27.20 17.40
N PRO A 492 2.41 26.97 18.60
CA PRO A 492 3.19 26.42 19.72
C PRO A 492 3.74 25.01 19.43
N ASP A 493 3.10 24.24 18.55
CA ASP A 493 3.51 22.89 18.16
C ASP A 493 4.29 22.88 16.84
N ALA A 494 4.92 23.99 16.45
CA ALA A 494 5.62 24.11 15.16
C ALA A 494 6.63 22.98 14.88
N GLU A 495 7.31 22.47 15.91
CA GLU A 495 8.24 21.34 15.79
C GLU A 495 7.56 20.06 15.25
N ARG A 496 6.33 19.79 15.68
CA ARG A 496 5.54 18.64 15.24
C ARG A 496 5.14 18.73 13.77
N TYR A 497 4.96 19.95 13.26
CA TYR A 497 4.39 20.24 11.95
C TYR A 497 5.41 20.79 10.94
N GLY A 498 6.68 20.47 11.15
CA GLY A 498 7.77 20.91 10.28
C GLY A 498 8.19 22.33 10.60
N LEU A 499 9.12 22.46 11.56
CA LEU A 499 9.68 23.75 11.96
C LEU A 499 10.38 24.42 10.77
N VAL A 500 9.98 25.67 10.52
CA VAL A 500 10.60 26.59 9.57
C VAL A 500 11.01 27.84 10.33
N GLU A 501 12.22 28.32 10.09
CA GLU A 501 12.74 29.49 10.76
C GLU A 501 13.15 30.57 9.79
N LEU A 502 12.68 31.78 10.09
CA LEU A 502 12.87 32.96 9.27
C LEU A 502 13.79 33.97 9.95
N ASP A 503 14.55 34.71 9.16
CA ASP A 503 15.24 35.91 9.63
C ASP A 503 14.28 37.13 9.71
N ALA A 504 14.84 38.32 9.95
CA ALA A 504 14.09 39.57 10.05
C ALA A 504 13.45 40.01 8.71
N ASP A 505 13.96 39.54 7.57
CA ASP A 505 13.44 39.84 6.22
C ASP A 505 12.44 38.77 5.73
N ASP A 506 11.98 37.90 6.66
CA ASP A 506 11.15 36.73 6.39
C ASP A 506 11.81 35.71 5.45
N ARG A 507 13.14 35.72 5.27
CA ARG A 507 13.82 34.70 4.46
C ARG A 507 13.94 33.41 5.25
N VAL A 508 13.69 32.29 4.58
CA VAL A 508 13.87 30.98 5.22
C VAL A 508 15.36 30.73 5.41
N ARG A 509 15.76 30.46 6.65
CA ARG A 509 17.17 30.16 7.01
C ARG A 509 17.35 28.75 7.53
N ARG A 510 16.29 28.14 8.05
CA ARG A 510 16.31 26.77 8.57
C ARG A 510 14.99 26.08 8.33
N ILE A 511 15.06 24.81 7.98
CA ILE A 511 13.91 23.91 7.91
C ILE A 511 14.31 22.62 8.59
N THR A 512 13.50 22.17 9.56
CA THR A 512 13.49 20.83 10.16
C THR A 512 14.86 20.16 10.32
N GLY A 513 15.48 20.30 11.50
CA GLY A 513 16.67 19.54 11.90
C GLY A 513 17.98 19.92 11.18
N GLN A 514 17.95 20.88 10.25
CA GLN A 514 19.14 21.39 9.58
C GLN A 514 19.83 22.50 10.41
N PRO A 515 21.15 22.73 10.26
CA PRO A 515 21.80 23.92 10.78
C PRO A 515 21.31 25.19 10.05
N PRO A 516 21.33 26.37 10.70
CA PRO A 516 20.94 27.61 10.06
C PRO A 516 21.88 27.96 8.90
N ALA A 517 21.32 28.38 7.76
CA ALA A 517 22.10 28.74 6.57
C ALA A 517 22.88 30.07 6.72
N ALA A 518 22.52 30.90 7.70
CA ALA A 518 23.20 32.14 8.03
C ALA A 518 23.13 32.42 9.55
N PRO A 519 24.15 33.07 10.13
CA PRO A 519 24.11 33.51 11.53
C PRO A 519 23.09 34.64 11.72
N GLY A 520 22.51 34.71 12.92
CA GLY A 520 21.56 35.76 13.29
C GLY A 520 20.35 35.21 14.06
N PRO A 521 19.54 36.08 14.66
CA PRO A 521 18.32 35.68 15.35
C PRO A 521 17.30 35.12 14.36
N LEU A 522 16.67 34.01 14.71
CA LEU A 522 15.66 33.34 13.91
C LEU A 522 14.33 33.24 14.66
N ARG A 523 13.22 33.32 13.93
CA ARG A 523 11.86 33.19 14.46
C ARG A 523 11.24 31.87 13.98
N PRO A 524 10.68 31.04 14.89
CA PRO A 524 10.12 29.74 14.55
C PRO A 524 8.67 29.83 14.06
N PHE A 525 8.34 29.02 13.05
CA PHE A 525 7.00 28.91 12.49
C PHE A 525 6.69 27.46 12.06
N MET A 526 5.40 27.14 12.03
CA MET A 526 4.85 25.90 11.46
C MET A 526 4.71 26.01 9.95
N PHE A 527 4.93 24.90 9.23
CA PHE A 527 4.60 24.77 7.81
C PHE A 527 3.23 24.07 7.58
N PRO A 528 2.15 24.81 7.26
CA PRO A 528 0.79 24.26 7.06
C PRO A 528 0.56 23.52 5.74
N GLY A 529 1.56 23.46 4.83
CA GLY A 529 1.47 22.66 3.60
C GLY A 529 1.16 23.43 2.31
N LEU A 530 1.44 24.74 2.23
CA LEU A 530 1.29 25.54 1.00
C LEU A 530 2.60 26.20 0.60
N HIS A 531 3.02 26.03 -0.66
CA HIS A 531 4.11 26.80 -1.22
C HIS A 531 3.87 27.20 -2.68
N VAL A 532 4.57 28.26 -3.12
CA VAL A 532 4.61 28.76 -4.49
C VAL A 532 6.00 28.56 -5.04
N PHE A 533 6.10 28.03 -6.26
CA PHE A 533 7.37 27.76 -6.92
C PHE A 533 7.49 28.45 -8.28
N GLU A 534 8.70 28.89 -8.58
CA GLU A 534 9.14 29.18 -9.94
C GLU A 534 9.50 27.86 -10.68
N PRO A 535 9.34 27.78 -12.01
CA PRO A 535 9.69 26.56 -12.78
C PRO A 535 11.14 26.09 -12.57
N ALA A 536 12.07 27.00 -12.28
CA ALA A 536 13.46 26.68 -11.99
C ALA A 536 13.63 25.76 -10.75
N ILE A 537 12.59 25.58 -9.92
CA ILE A 537 12.61 24.64 -8.81
C ILE A 537 12.93 23.21 -9.25
N PHE A 538 12.53 22.81 -10.47
CA PHE A 538 12.70 21.45 -10.96
C PHE A 538 14.16 21.07 -11.16
N ASP A 539 15.07 22.04 -11.32
CA ASP A 539 16.51 21.81 -11.44
C ASP A 539 17.15 21.36 -10.11
N TRP A 540 16.43 21.54 -9.00
CA TRP A 540 16.86 21.20 -7.63
C TRP A 540 16.31 19.87 -7.14
N MET A 541 15.64 19.12 -8.03
CA MET A 541 14.87 17.91 -7.72
C MET A 541 15.39 16.72 -8.53
N ASP A 542 15.58 15.57 -7.87
CA ASP A 542 16.11 14.37 -8.51
C ASP A 542 15.02 13.62 -9.28
N ALA A 543 15.23 13.40 -10.59
CA ALA A 543 14.26 12.68 -11.39
C ALA A 543 14.18 11.19 -10.99
N GLY A 544 12.96 10.67 -10.82
CA GLY A 544 12.71 9.24 -10.58
C GLY A 544 13.04 8.75 -9.17
N ALA A 545 13.48 9.62 -8.26
CA ALA A 545 13.75 9.29 -6.87
C ALA A 545 12.57 9.63 -5.95
N ALA A 546 12.40 8.87 -4.87
CA ALA A 546 11.49 9.22 -3.79
C ALA A 546 12.20 10.13 -2.78
N PHE A 547 11.67 11.33 -2.54
CA PHE A 547 12.25 12.26 -1.57
C PHE A 547 11.26 13.34 -1.13
N SER A 548 11.46 13.85 0.09
CA SER A 548 10.69 14.97 0.62
C SER A 548 11.22 16.31 0.11
N VAL A 549 10.31 17.17 -0.36
CA VAL A 549 10.66 18.52 -0.82
C VAL A 549 11.29 19.35 0.31
N THR A 550 10.81 19.22 1.55
CA THR A 550 11.30 19.95 2.71
C THR A 550 12.61 19.41 3.27
N ARG A 551 12.90 18.11 3.08
CA ARG A 551 14.14 17.48 3.57
C ARG A 551 15.27 17.44 2.55
N VAL A 552 14.98 17.63 1.26
CA VAL A 552 15.99 17.56 0.19
C VAL A 552 16.07 18.85 -0.63
N THR A 553 14.98 19.26 -1.28
CA THR A 553 15.01 20.41 -2.21
C THR A 553 15.31 21.72 -1.49
N TYR A 554 14.57 22.04 -0.42
CA TYR A 554 14.81 23.28 0.31
C TYR A 554 16.22 23.33 0.95
N PRO A 555 16.73 22.28 1.61
CA PRO A 555 18.11 22.29 2.11
C PRO A 555 19.16 22.54 1.01
N ARG A 556 18.98 22.00 -0.20
CA ARG A 556 19.87 22.29 -1.34
C ARG A 556 19.82 23.77 -1.73
N LEU A 557 18.62 24.35 -1.81
CA LEU A 557 18.43 25.77 -2.10
C LEU A 557 19.09 26.67 -1.06
N LEU A 558 18.85 26.38 0.22
CA LEU A 558 19.40 27.17 1.33
C LEU A 558 20.93 27.09 1.36
N LYS A 559 21.49 25.90 1.15
CA LYS A 559 22.95 25.70 1.05
C LYS A 559 23.57 26.47 -0.12
N ALA A 560 22.85 26.59 -1.23
CA ALA A 560 23.28 27.36 -2.40
C ALA A 560 23.00 28.86 -2.30
N GLY A 561 22.39 29.34 -1.21
CA GLY A 561 22.02 30.74 -1.05
C GLY A 561 20.89 31.20 -1.99
N ALA A 562 20.11 30.26 -2.53
CA ALA A 562 18.99 30.59 -3.40
C ALA A 562 17.88 31.32 -2.62
N PRO A 563 17.14 32.23 -3.28
CA PRO A 563 16.17 33.08 -2.59
C PRO A 563 14.91 32.29 -2.21
N VAL A 564 14.84 31.82 -0.96
CA VAL A 564 13.67 31.15 -0.38
C VAL A 564 13.01 32.07 0.63
N GLN A 565 11.72 32.33 0.45
CA GLN A 565 10.97 33.31 1.23
C GLN A 565 9.87 32.65 2.07
N GLY A 566 9.69 33.12 3.30
CA GLY A 566 8.49 32.84 4.10
C GLY A 566 7.39 33.88 3.86
N PHE A 567 6.14 33.42 3.84
CA PHE A 567 4.96 34.28 3.93
C PHE A 567 4.26 33.98 5.26
N VAL A 568 4.42 34.87 6.23
CA VAL A 568 3.85 34.70 7.58
C VAL A 568 2.36 35.06 7.55
N THR A 569 1.52 34.17 8.09
CA THR A 569 0.07 34.41 8.19
C THR A 569 -0.50 33.90 9.51
N SER A 570 -1.60 34.53 9.95
CA SER A 570 -2.47 34.06 11.03
C SER A 570 -3.77 33.45 10.51
N ALA A 571 -3.86 33.19 9.19
CA ALA A 571 -5.03 32.61 8.56
C ALA A 571 -5.47 31.31 9.25
N ARG A 572 -6.78 31.10 9.28
CA ARG A 572 -7.41 29.91 9.84
C ARG A 572 -6.91 28.68 9.10
N TRP A 573 -6.44 27.69 9.85
CA TRP A 573 -5.87 26.45 9.34
C TRP A 573 -6.71 25.27 9.79
N VAL A 574 -7.22 24.50 8.83
CA VAL A 574 -8.01 23.29 9.08
C VAL A 574 -7.25 22.11 8.49
N ASN A 575 -7.14 21.01 9.24
CA ASN A 575 -6.51 19.78 8.77
C ASN A 575 -7.32 18.56 9.18
N ILE A 576 -7.14 17.47 8.44
CA ILE A 576 -7.81 16.18 8.67
C ILE A 576 -6.78 15.06 8.92
N ASP A 577 -5.66 15.37 9.55
CA ASP A 577 -4.55 14.41 9.64
C ASP A 577 -4.84 13.21 10.56
N THR A 578 -5.61 13.43 11.61
CA THR A 578 -5.96 12.45 12.65
C THR A 578 -7.47 12.42 12.89
N PRO A 579 -8.03 11.37 13.52
CA PRO A 579 -9.46 11.31 13.79
C PRO A 579 -9.96 12.49 14.64
N GLY A 580 -9.15 12.94 15.60
CA GLY A 580 -9.44 14.13 16.40
C GLY A 580 -9.46 15.42 15.56
N ALA A 581 -8.47 15.59 14.68
CA ALA A 581 -8.42 16.73 13.75
C ALA A 581 -9.61 16.72 12.77
N LEU A 582 -9.96 15.54 12.24
CA LEU A 582 -11.12 15.37 11.37
C LEU A 582 -12.43 15.74 12.08
N ALA A 583 -12.64 15.27 13.31
CA ALA A 583 -13.83 15.61 14.09
C ALA A 583 -13.91 17.11 14.40
N ALA A 584 -12.78 17.73 14.76
CA ALA A 584 -12.68 19.17 14.97
C ALA A 584 -13.00 19.95 13.69
N ALA A 585 -12.43 19.53 12.56
CA ALA A 585 -12.68 20.13 11.25
C ALA A 585 -14.16 20.03 10.84
N ASP A 586 -14.81 18.88 11.06
CA ASP A 586 -16.23 18.69 10.74
C ASP A 586 -17.12 19.60 11.60
N ALA A 587 -16.88 19.64 12.91
CA ALA A 587 -17.61 20.52 13.82
C ALA A 587 -17.41 22.00 13.50
N GLU A 588 -16.16 22.40 13.22
CA GLU A 588 -15.83 23.77 12.90
C GLU A 588 -16.47 24.23 11.59
N LEU A 589 -16.30 23.47 10.50
CA LEU A 589 -16.79 23.86 9.18
C LEU A 589 -18.32 23.81 9.07
N ARG A 590 -19.01 23.02 9.91
CA ARG A 590 -20.48 23.11 10.05
C ARG A 590 -20.93 24.43 10.66
N ARG A 591 -20.18 24.97 11.63
CA ARG A 591 -20.51 26.26 12.26
C ARG A 591 -20.07 27.43 11.41
N GLN A 592 -18.88 27.34 10.83
CA GLN A 592 -18.23 28.40 10.08
C GLN A 592 -17.55 27.82 8.83
N PRO A 593 -18.32 27.69 7.73
CA PRO A 593 -17.77 27.26 6.45
C PRO A 593 -16.62 28.16 6.00
N PHE A 594 -15.77 27.63 5.11
CA PHE A 594 -14.76 28.47 4.46
C PHE A 594 -15.39 29.60 3.65
N ARG A 595 -14.70 30.73 3.59
CA ARG A 595 -15.01 31.91 2.78
C ARG A 595 -13.81 32.17 1.86
N PHE A 596 -14.00 31.89 0.57
CA PHE A 596 -12.96 32.05 -0.46
C PHE A 596 -13.29 33.17 -1.44
#